data_AF-A0A497KBJ9-F1
#
_entry.id   AF-A0A497KBJ9-F1
#
_cell.length_a   1.000
_cell.length_b   1.000
_cell.length_c   1.000
_cell.angle_alpha   90.00
_cell.angle_beta   90.00
_cell.angle_gamma   90.00
#
_symmetry.space_group_name_H-M   'P 1'
#
loop_
_entity.id
_entity.type
_entity.pdbx_description
1 polymer ?
#
loop_
_entity_poly.entity_id
_entity_poly.type
_entity_poly.pdbx_seq_one_letter_code
_entity_poly.pdbx_strand_id
1 'polypeptide(L)' 'MKNSISNDLRQKAAREAALLLYTQQEKEYKQAKVRATKSLGINFLPNNREIAEQLDLLAEEVEGEERKRRLIEMRH' A
#
# COMPACT_ATOMS: atom_id res chain seq x y z
N MET A 1 -10.67 23.09 4.44
CA MET A 1 -10.22 22.13 5.47
C MET A 1 -10.80 20.71 5.29
N LYS A 2 -11.97 20.49 4.67
CA LYS A 2 -12.53 19.13 4.46
C LYS A 2 -11.78 18.25 3.43
N ASN A 3 -11.04 18.84 2.48
CA ASN A 3 -10.37 18.09 1.41
C ASN A 3 -9.09 17.36 1.84
N SER A 4 -8.40 17.79 2.90
CA SER A 4 -7.14 17.14 3.31
C SER A 4 -7.37 15.81 4.01
N ILE A 5 -8.42 15.71 4.83
CA ILE A 5 -8.76 14.49 5.59
C ILE A 5 -9.25 13.39 4.65
N SER A 6 -10.09 13.73 3.66
CA SER A 6 -10.55 12.76 2.66
C SER A 6 -9.42 12.26 1.76
N ASN A 7 -8.41 13.10 1.49
CA ASN A 7 -7.23 12.70 0.74
C ASN A 7 -6.32 11.78 1.57
N ASP A 8 -6.11 12.07 2.86
CA ASP A 8 -5.36 11.23 3.79
C ASP A 8 -5.99 9.83 3.97
N LEU A 9 -7.32 9.77 4.13
CA LEU A 9 -8.05 8.51 4.21
C LEU A 9 -7.96 7.70 2.91
N ARG A 10 -7.94 8.36 1.75
CA ARG A 10 -7.78 7.71 0.45
C ARG A 10 -6.38 7.15 0.27
N GLN A 11 -5.36 7.91 0.70
CA GLN A 11 -3.97 7.46 0.68
C GLN A 11 -3.78 6.23 1.58
N LYS A 12 -4.36 6.25 2.80
CA LYS A 12 -4.38 5.10 3.71
C LYS A 12 -5.06 3.88 3.08
N ALA A 13 -6.22 4.05 2.46
CA ALA A 13 -6.90 2.96 1.78
C ALA A 13 -6.10 2.42 0.58
N ALA A 14 -5.42 3.29 -0.17
CA ALA A 14 -4.55 2.88 -1.26
C ALA A 14 -3.33 2.09 -0.76
N ARG A 15 -2.70 2.53 0.33
CA ARG A 15 -1.56 1.84 0.95
C ARG A 15 -1.95 0.47 1.50
N GLU A 16 -3.10 0.38 2.17
CA GLU A 16 -3.63 -0.90 2.67
C GLU A 16 -3.92 -1.86 1.51
N ALA A 17 -4.54 -1.38 0.43
CA ALA A 17 -4.79 -2.19 -0.76
C ALA A 17 -3.49 -2.65 -1.44
N ALA A 18 -2.49 -1.78 -1.53
CA ALA A 18 -1.16 -2.11 -2.05
C ALA A 18 -0.49 -3.22 -1.21
N LEU A 19 -0.57 -3.13 0.12
CA LEU A 19 -0.02 -4.14 1.02
C LEU A 19 -0.67 -5.52 0.82
N LEU A 20 -2.00 -5.56 0.70
CA LEU A 20 -2.74 -6.81 0.42
C LEU A 20 -2.30 -7.47 -0.89
N LEU A 21 -2.05 -6.67 -1.93
CA LEU A 21 -1.58 -7.15 -3.23
C LEU A 21 -0.12 -7.61 -3.15
N TYR A 22 0.76 -6.82 -2.53
CA TYR A 22 2.19 -7.10 -2.40
C TYR A 22 2.44 -8.40 -1.64
N THR A 23 1.72 -8.61 -0.53
CA THR A 23 1.80 -9.82 0.28
C THR A 23 1.01 -11.00 -0.30
N GLN A 24 0.40 -10.84 -1.48
CA GLN A 24 -0.44 -11.82 -2.17
C GLN A 24 -1.65 -12.33 -1.35
N GLN A 25 -2.08 -11.58 -0.33
CA GLN A 25 -3.31 -11.88 0.42
C GLN A 25 -4.56 -11.70 -0.45
N GLU A 26 -4.50 -10.78 -1.40
CA GLU A 26 -5.51 -10.60 -2.45
C GLU A 26 -4.80 -10.61 -3.80
N LYS A 27 -5.39 -11.25 -4.81
CA LYS A 27 -4.81 -11.33 -6.17
C LYS A 27 -5.41 -10.31 -7.14
N GLU A 28 -6.59 -9.81 -6.81
CA GLU A 28 -7.33 -8.86 -7.65
C GLU A 28 -7.41 -7.48 -7.00
N TYR A 29 -7.15 -6.45 -7.79
CA TYR A 29 -7.31 -5.04 -7.37
C TYR A 29 -8.69 -4.76 -6.78
N LYS A 30 -9.74 -5.35 -7.35
CA LYS A 30 -11.11 -5.13 -6.86
C LYS A 30 -11.30 -5.68 -5.44
N GLN A 31 -10.75 -6.85 -5.15
CA GLN A 31 -10.83 -7.49 -3.84
C GLN A 31 -10.00 -6.71 -2.82
N ALA A 32 -8.76 -6.35 -3.19
CA ALA A 32 -7.87 -5.54 -2.37
C ALA A 32 -8.50 -4.20 -1.97
N LYS A 33 -9.12 -3.50 -2.92
CA LYS A 33 -9.85 -2.24 -2.65
C LYS A 33 -10.96 -2.41 -1.62
N VAL A 34 -11.83 -3.39 -1.84
CA VAL A 34 -12.98 -3.63 -0.95
C VAL A 34 -12.52 -4.02 0.44
N ARG A 35 -11.48 -4.85 0.55
CA ARG A 35 -10.93 -5.27 1.84
C ARG A 35 -10.24 -4.12 2.56
N ALA A 36 -9.46 -3.31 1.86
CA ALA A 36 -8.81 -2.13 2.42
C ALA A 36 -9.82 -1.11 2.99
N THR A 37 -10.87 -0.79 2.24
CA THR A 37 -11.87 0.17 2.72
C THR A 37 -12.71 -0.39 3.86
N LYS A 38 -13.01 -1.70 3.86
CA LYS A 38 -13.67 -2.38 4.98
C LYS A 38 -12.83 -2.35 6.25
N SER A 39 -11.53 -2.65 6.13
CA SER A 39 -10.57 -2.62 7.26
C SER A 39 -10.53 -1.24 7.91
N LEU A 40 -10.59 -0.18 7.09
CA LEU A 40 -10.50 1.20 7.55
C LEU A 40 -11.86 1.85 7.86
N GLY A 41 -12.98 1.17 7.64
CA GLY A 41 -14.33 1.72 7.84
C GLY A 41 -14.68 2.88 6.87
N ILE A 42 -14.11 2.87 5.66
CA ILE A 42 -14.26 3.93 4.66
C ILE A 42 -15.29 3.52 3.60
N ASN A 43 -16.15 4.46 3.17
CA ASN A 43 -17.23 4.21 2.21
C ASN A 43 -16.88 4.48 0.74
N PHE A 44 -15.64 4.89 0.45
CA PHE A 44 -15.16 5.17 -0.91
C PHE A 44 -13.94 4.31 -1.23
N LEU A 45 -13.80 3.90 -2.50
CA LEU A 45 -12.67 3.10 -2.97
C LEU A 45 -11.53 3.98 -3.48
N PRO A 46 -10.25 3.60 -3.23
CA PRO A 46 -9.12 4.22 -3.90
C PRO A 46 -9.12 3.88 -5.40
N ASN A 47 -8.49 4.74 -6.19
CA ASN A 47 -8.33 4.54 -7.62
C ASN A 47 -7.17 3.56 -7.91
N ASN A 48 -7.11 2.98 -9.11
CA ASN A 48 -6.02 2.02 -9.43
C ASN A 48 -4.64 2.68 -9.43
N ARG A 49 -4.56 3.95 -9.84
CA ARG A 49 -3.31 4.71 -9.92
C ARG A 49 -2.69 4.94 -8.55
N GLU A 50 -3.50 5.33 -7.56
CA GLU A 50 -3.12 5.50 -6.16
C GLU A 50 -2.57 4.20 -5.58
N ILE A 51 -3.19 3.06 -5.89
CA ILE A 51 -2.70 1.75 -5.43
C ILE A 51 -1.38 1.41 -6.11
N ALA A 52 -1.23 1.66 -7.41
CA ALA A 52 0.02 1.42 -8.13
C ALA A 52 1.16 2.30 -7.57
N GLU A 53 0.91 3.59 -7.34
CA GLU A 53 1.86 4.52 -6.71
C GLU A 53 2.30 4.00 -5.32
N GLN A 54 1.36 3.48 -4.52
CA GLN A 54 1.68 2.91 -3.21
C GLN A 54 2.39 1.55 -3.31
N LEU A 55 2.12 0.75 -4.34
CA LEU A 55 2.83 -0.51 -4.59
C LEU A 55 4.30 -0.25 -4.96
N ASP A 56 4.55 0.74 -5.82
CA ASP A 56 5.91 1.13 -6.20
C ASP A 56 6.69 1.62 -4.97
N LEU A 57 6.08 2.48 -4.15
CA LEU A 57 6.67 2.94 -2.89
C LEU A 57 6.93 1.78 -1.91
N LEU A 58 5.99 0.84 -1.78
CA LEU A 58 6.13 -0.30 -0.89
C LEU A 58 7.25 -1.24 -1.36
N ALA A 59 7.37 -1.45 -2.67
CA ALA A 59 8.47 -2.22 -3.25
C ALA A 59 9.82 -1.53 -2.99
N GLU A 60 9.91 -0.21 -3.16
CA GLU A 60 11.13 0.55 -2.84
C GLU A 60 11.48 0.51 -1.34
N GLU A 61 10.48 0.63 -0.46
CA GLU A 61 10.65 0.50 1.00
C GLU A 61 11.20 -0.89 1.36
N VAL A 62 10.59 -1.97 0.85
CA VAL A 62 10.97 -3.33 1.20
C VAL A 62 12.28 -3.75 0.54
N GLU A 63 12.44 -3.52 -0.76
CA GLU A 63 13.65 -3.93 -1.50
C GLU A 63 14.86 -3.05 -1.16
N GLY A 64 14.63 -1.77 -0.85
CA GLY A 64 15.66 -0.86 -0.36
C GLY A 64 16.18 -1.27 1.02
N GLU A 65 15.30 -1.67 1.93
CA GLU A 65 15.68 -2.19 3.25
C GLU A 65 16.30 -3.59 3.15
N GLU A 66 15.79 -4.49 2.31
CA GLU A 66 16.42 -5.79 2.04
C GLU A 66 17.82 -5.63 1.43
N ARG A 67 18.01 -4.66 0.54
CA ARG A 67 19.34 -4.31 0.01
C ARG A 67 20.27 -3.80 1.10
N LYS A 68 19.80 -2.94 2.02
CA LYS A 68 20.59 -2.51 3.18
C LYS A 68 20.92 -3.67 4.11
N ARG A 69 19.95 -4.54 4.42
CA ARG A 69 20.16 -5.75 5.22
C ARG A 69 21.24 -6.64 4.63
N ARG A 70 21.16 -6.97 3.35
CA ARG A 70 22.19 -7.76 2.65
C ARG A 70 23.57 -7.10 2.72
N LEU A 71 23.67 -5.78 2.55
CA LEU A 71 24.94 -5.06 2.67
C LEU A 71 25.51 -5.07 4.09
N ILE A 72 24.66 -5.10 5.12
CA ILE A 72 25.08 -5.22 6.52
C ILE A 72 25.54 -6.65 6.79
N GLU A 73 24.79 -7.67 6.36
CA GLU A 73 25.16 -9.08 6.51
C GLU A 73 26.48 -9.41 5.80
N MET A 74 26.73 -8.87 4.61
CA MET A 74 28.01 -9.07 3.89
C MET A 74 29.22 -8.38 4.55
N ARG A 75 29.01 -7.52 5.56
CA ARG A 75 30.09 -6.83 6.30
C ARG A 75 30.46 -7.55 7.61
N HIS A 76 29.70 -8.55 8.02
CA HIS A 76 29.96 -9.42 9.17
C HIS A 76 30.49 -10.78 8.73
#